data_AF-A0AAD4EMI3-F1
#
_entry.id   AF-A0AAD4EMI3-F1
#
_cell.length_a   1.000
_cell.length_b   1.000
_cell.length_c   1.000
_cell.angle_alpha   90.00
_cell.angle_beta   90.00
_cell.angle_gamma   90.00
#
_symmetry.space_group_name_H-M   'P 1'
#
loop_
_entity.id
_entity.type
_entity.pdbx_description
1 polymer ?
#
loop_
_entity_poly.entity_id
_entity_poly.type
_entity_poly.pdbx_seq_one_letter_code
_entity_poly.pdbx_strand_id
1 'polypeptide(L)'
;MACNLANIHVPELTGRVVTTDNRASGSGNFADVRKGIYTQQGHSNTVAVKILRPPLLSDMRLARKTIRAKAWSTLNHPNVVGFIGVCYQDMRCGTPK
;
A
#
# COMPACT_ATOMS: atom_id res chain seq x y z
N MET A 1 -12.62 -24.18 3.59
CA MET A 1 -13.17 -22.90 3.10
C MET A 1 -12.29 -22.45 1.94
N ALA A 2 -12.73 -22.59 0.69
CA ALA A 2 -11.94 -22.19 -0.47
C ALA A 2 -12.20 -20.71 -0.77
N CYS A 3 -11.20 -19.86 -0.62
CA CYS A 3 -11.30 -18.45 -0.95
C CYS A 3 -11.32 -18.33 -2.48
N ASN A 4 -12.46 -17.96 -3.07
CA ASN A 4 -12.53 -17.69 -4.50
C ASN A 4 -11.75 -16.41 -4.80
N LEU A 5 -10.48 -16.59 -5.16
CA LEU A 5 -9.55 -15.51 -5.46
C LEU A 5 -9.85 -14.81 -6.79
N ALA A 6 -10.88 -15.15 -7.56
CA ALA A 6 -11.12 -14.51 -8.86
C ALA A 6 -11.64 -13.06 -8.71
N ASN A 7 -12.49 -12.78 -7.73
CA ASN A 7 -13.32 -11.56 -7.71
C ASN A 7 -12.92 -10.49 -6.68
N ILE A 8 -11.73 -10.60 -6.08
CA ILE A 8 -11.29 -9.65 -5.05
C ILE A 8 -10.76 -8.38 -5.72
N HIS A 9 -11.53 -7.31 -5.63
CA HIS A 9 -11.14 -5.97 -6.05
C HIS A 9 -10.30 -5.33 -4.93
N VAL A 10 -9.04 -5.05 -5.22
CA VAL A 10 -8.16 -4.32 -4.29
C VAL A 10 -8.40 -2.82 -4.48
N PRO A 11 -8.79 -2.07 -3.44
CA PRO A 11 -9.06 -0.64 -3.58
C PRO A 11 -7.83 0.14 -4.04
N GLU A 12 -8.02 1.00 -5.04
CA GLU A 12 -7.04 1.99 -5.51
C GLU A 12 -7.25 3.30 -4.73
N LEU A 13 -6.19 3.80 -4.10
CA LEU A 13 -6.23 4.90 -3.13
C LEU A 13 -5.33 6.08 -3.54
N THR A 14 -4.88 6.15 -4.80
CA THR A 14 -4.05 7.25 -5.30
C THR A 14 -4.74 8.58 -5.08
N GLY A 15 -3.99 9.58 -4.60
CA GLY A 15 -4.52 10.90 -4.24
C GLY A 15 -5.30 10.97 -2.93
N ARG A 16 -5.60 9.84 -2.29
CA ARG A 16 -6.26 9.79 -0.96
C ARG A 16 -5.31 9.46 0.19
N VAL A 17 -4.09 9.03 -0.13
CA VAL A 17 -3.02 8.75 0.82
C VAL A 17 -1.87 9.70 0.58
N VAL A 18 -1.44 10.40 1.63
CA VAL A 18 -0.29 11.29 1.60
C VAL A 18 0.72 10.84 2.66
N THR A 19 1.97 10.62 2.27
CA THR A 19 3.05 10.32 3.23
C THR A 19 3.43 11.60 3.98
N THR A 20 3.44 11.56 5.31
CA THR A 20 3.74 12.75 6.13
C THR A 20 5.22 12.94 6.38
N ASP A 21 5.98 11.85 6.34
CA ASP A 21 7.39 11.84 6.71
C ASP A 21 8.24 11.50 5.49
N ASN A 22 9.33 12.25 5.31
CA ASN A 22 10.28 11.95 4.23
C ASN A 22 11.22 10.78 4.59
N ARG A 23 11.33 10.45 5.89
CA ARG A 23 12.13 9.33 6.41
C ARG A 23 11.27 8.07 6.55
N ALA A 24 11.86 6.92 6.28
CA ALA A 24 11.22 5.64 6.54
C ALA A 24 11.13 5.40 8.05
N SER A 25 9.94 5.01 8.53
CA SER A 25 9.74 4.49 9.88
C SER A 25 10.32 3.08 10.04
N GLY A 26 10.47 2.37 8.92
CA GLY A 26 11.21 1.11 8.85
C GLY A 26 11.65 0.83 7.42
N SER A 27 12.85 0.28 7.25
CA SER A 27 13.42 -0.03 5.93
C SER A 27 13.82 -1.49 5.87
N GLY A 28 13.60 -2.11 4.72
CA GLY A 28 14.08 -3.44 4.42
C GLY A 28 14.65 -3.53 3.01
N ASN A 29 15.10 -4.73 2.64
CA ASN A 29 15.73 -4.97 1.33
C ASN A 29 14.81 -4.64 0.14
N PHE A 30 13.49 -4.69 0.34
CA PHE A 30 12.52 -4.63 -0.75
C PHE A 30 11.52 -3.47 -0.66
N ALA A 31 11.47 -2.76 0.47
CA ALA A 31 10.48 -1.73 0.69
C ALA A 31 10.91 -0.81 1.82
N ASP A 32 10.35 0.39 1.78
CA ASP A 32 10.35 1.32 2.89
C ASP A 32 8.92 1.45 3.42
N VAL A 33 8.78 1.51 4.74
CA VAL A 33 7.52 1.80 5.41
C VAL A 33 7.59 3.23 5.90
N ARG A 34 6.59 4.04 5.52
CA ARG A 34 6.44 5.42 5.94
C ARG A 34 5.11 5.63 6.63
N LYS A 35 5.05 6.61 7.51
CA LYS A 35 3.78 7.12 8.03
C LYS A 35 3.05 7.91 6.94
N GLY A 36 1.74 7.74 6.87
CA GLY A 36 0.88 8.50 5.98
C GLY A 36 -0.46 8.84 6.62
N ILE A 37 -1.20 9.72 5.96
CA ILE A 37 -2.59 10.05 6.27
C ILE A 37 -3.45 9.55 5.12
N TYR A 38 -4.44 8.75 5.46
CA TYR A 38 -5.50 8.32 4.55
C TYR A 38 -6.77 9.12 4.85
N THR A 39 -7.28 9.84 3.85
CA THR A 39 -8.51 10.63 3.98
C THR A 39 -9.66 9.94 3.27
N GLN A 40 -10.73 9.67 4.03
CA GLN A 40 -11.96 9.05 3.53
C GLN A 40 -13.17 9.76 4.14
N GLN A 41 -14.08 10.26 3.30
CA GLN A 41 -15.34 10.87 3.72
C GLN A 41 -15.17 11.99 4.77
N GLY A 42 -14.09 12.77 4.66
CA GLY A 42 -13.78 13.86 5.60
C GLY A 42 -13.07 13.42 6.89
N HIS A 43 -12.85 12.12 7.10
CA HIS A 43 -12.06 11.59 8.20
C HIS A 43 -10.64 11.27 7.76
N SER A 44 -9.65 11.63 8.60
CA SER A 44 -8.24 11.36 8.36
C SER A 44 -7.72 10.32 9.36
N ASN A 45 -7.19 9.22 8.84
CA ASN A 45 -6.62 8.13 9.62
C ASN A 45 -5.11 8.05 9.39
N THR A 46 -4.36 7.84 10.47
CA THR A 46 -2.93 7.54 10.36
C THR A 46 -2.76 6.11 9.84
N VAL A 47 -1.94 5.94 8.80
CA VAL A 47 -1.69 4.65 8.14
C VAL A 47 -0.21 4.39 7.94
N ALA A 48 0.16 3.12 7.80
CA ALA A 48 1.49 2.71 7.37
C ALA A 48 1.48 2.46 5.86
N VAL A 49 2.36 3.16 5.13
CA VAL A 49 2.49 3.07 3.68
C VAL A 49 3.76 2.30 3.34
N LYS A 50 3.62 1.13 2.72
CA LYS A 50 4.73 0.29 2.29
C LYS A 50 5.10 0.59 0.83
N ILE A 51 6.12 1.40 0.64
CA ILE A 51 6.64 1.83 -0.66
C ILE A 51 7.59 0.78 -1.21
N LEU A 52 7.31 0.27 -2.40
CA LEU A 52 8.15 -0.70 -3.08
C LEU A 52 9.25 0.00 -3.89
N ARG A 53 10.49 -0.47 -3.80
CA ARG A 53 11.63 0.14 -4.52
C ARG A 53 11.68 -0.28 -6.01
N PRO A 54 12.20 0.58 -6.92
CA PRO A 54 12.18 0.37 -8.38
C PRO A 54 12.68 -0.98 -8.94
N PRO A 55 13.75 -1.65 -8.43
CA PRO A 55 14.16 -2.96 -9.00
C PRO A 55 13.12 -4.08 -8.77
N LEU A 56 11.99 -3.78 -8.12
CA LEU A 56 10.88 -4.70 -7.88
C LEU A 56 9.67 -4.44 -8.78
N LEU A 57 9.74 -3.45 -9.68
CA LEU A 57 8.66 -3.07 -10.57
C LEU A 57 8.73 -3.74 -11.96
N SER A 58 9.48 -4.83 -12.12
CA SER A 58 9.33 -5.65 -13.32
C SER A 58 7.95 -6.31 -13.37
N ASP A 59 7.38 -6.52 -14.56
CA ASP A 59 5.99 -6.98 -14.74
C ASP A 59 5.68 -8.26 -13.94
N MET A 60 6.58 -9.24 -13.93
CA MET A 60 6.43 -10.47 -13.14
C MET A 60 6.41 -10.22 -11.63
N ARG A 61 7.19 -9.24 -11.15
CA ARG A 61 7.24 -8.90 -9.73
C ARG A 61 6.01 -8.10 -9.34
N LEU A 62 5.55 -7.19 -10.19
CA LEU A 62 4.30 -6.46 -10.00
C LEU A 62 3.11 -7.42 -9.91
N ALA A 63 3.01 -8.41 -10.82
CA ALA A 63 1.98 -9.44 -10.76
C ALA A 63 2.00 -10.23 -9.43
N ARG A 64 3.18 -10.63 -8.96
CA ARG A 64 3.34 -11.28 -7.63
C ARG A 64 2.92 -10.37 -6.49
N LYS A 65 3.12 -9.05 -6.59
CA LYS A 65 2.68 -8.08 -5.58
C LYS A 65 1.17 -7.90 -5.58
N THR A 66 0.53 -7.88 -6.75
CA THR A 66 -0.93 -7.87 -6.89
C THR A 66 -1.55 -9.11 -6.26
N ILE A 67 -0.96 -10.30 -6.46
CA ILE A 67 -1.41 -11.54 -5.80
C ILE A 67 -1.31 -11.41 -4.27
N ARG A 68 -0.21 -10.86 -3.75
CA ARG A 68 -0.04 -10.65 -2.30
C ARG A 68 -1.07 -9.66 -1.74
N ALA A 69 -1.30 -8.54 -2.43
CA ALA A 69 -2.30 -7.56 -2.04
C ALA A 69 -3.71 -8.20 -2.02
N LYS A 70 -4.01 -9.02 -3.03
CA LYS A 70 -5.26 -9.78 -3.11
C LYS A 70 -5.43 -10.74 -1.94
N ALA A 71 -4.42 -11.55 -1.65
CA ALA A 71 -4.45 -12.47 -0.51
C ALA A 71 -4.61 -11.70 0.82
N TRP A 72 -3.85 -10.63 1.03
CA TRP A 72 -3.92 -9.83 2.25
C TRP A 72 -5.29 -9.14 2.42
N SER A 73 -5.89 -8.65 1.32
CA SER A 73 -7.22 -8.02 1.37
C SER A 73 -8.35 -8.95 1.81
N THR A 74 -8.14 -10.27 1.81
CA THR A 74 -9.11 -11.25 2.35
C THR A 74 -8.95 -11.53 3.84
N LEU A 75 -7.86 -11.06 4.46
CA LEU A 75 -7.58 -11.33 5.86
C LEU A 75 -8.27 -10.27 6.73
N ASN A 76 -9.25 -10.70 7.51
CA ASN A 76 -9.92 -9.87 8.52
C ASN A 76 -9.88 -10.59 9.87
N HIS A 77 -8.86 -10.30 10.68
CA HIS A 77 -8.67 -10.91 11.98
C HIS A 77 -7.93 -9.94 12.92
N PRO A 78 -8.28 -9.84 14.22
CA PRO A 78 -7.69 -8.86 15.14
C PRO A 78 -6.17 -8.97 15.30
N ASN A 79 -5.60 -10.16 15.11
CA ASN A 79 -4.15 -10.40 15.18
C ASN A 79 -3.43 -10.32 13.83
N VAL A 80 -4.11 -9.87 12.78
CA VAL A 80 -3.53 -9.66 11.45
C VAL A 80 -3.72 -8.20 11.08
N VAL A 81 -2.63 -7.53 10.69
CA VAL A 81 -2.68 -6.13 10.28
C VAL A 81 -3.63 -5.99 9.09
N GLY A 82 -4.59 -5.07 9.20
CA GLY A 82 -5.58 -4.81 8.15
C GLY A 82 -4.94 -4.24 6.88
N PHE A 83 -5.46 -4.66 5.74
CA PHE A 83 -5.05 -4.15 4.43
C PHE A 83 -6.13 -3.20 3.88
N ILE A 84 -5.75 -1.94 3.63
CA ILE A 84 -6.70 -0.88 3.22
C ILE A 84 -6.80 -0.79 1.69
N GLY A 85 -5.67 -0.89 0.99
CA GLY A 85 -5.63 -0.78 -0.47
C GLY A 85 -4.21 -0.58 -1.01
N VAL A 86 -4.13 -0.24 -2.29
CA VAL A 86 -2.89 0.13 -3.00
C VAL A 86 -2.98 1.55 -3.50
N CYS A 87 -1.84 2.21 -3.65
CA CYS A 87 -1.75 3.49 -4.33
C CYS A 87 -0.49 3.53 -5.19
N TYR A 88 -0.56 4.28 -6.28
CA TYR A 88 0.58 4.59 -7.11
C TYR A 88 1.17 5.92 -6.67
N GLN A 89 2.46 5.93 -6.39
CA GLN A 89 3.18 7.17 -6.15
C GLN A 89 3.69 7.66 -7.50
N ASP A 90 3.08 8.72 -8.04
CA ASP A 90 3.67 9.40 -9.19
C ASP A 90 4.94 10.12 -8.70
N MET A 91 6.10 9.69 -9.21
CA MET A 91 7.39 10.29 -8.87
C MET A 91 7.56 11.72 -9.43
N ARG A 92 6.51 12.31 -10.03
CA ARG A 92 6.52 13.69 -10.56
C ARG A 92 6.32 14.78 -9.52
N CYS A 93 5.85 14.48 -8.31
CA CYS A 93 5.76 15.47 -7.25
C CYS A 93 7.02 15.39 -6.38
N GLY A 94 8.04 16.14 -6.80
CA GLY A 94 9.12 16.55 -5.91
C GLY A 94 8.54 17.21 -4.65
N THR A 95 9.20 16.96 -3.53
CA THR A 95 8.93 17.61 -2.25
C THR A 95 8.71 19.11 -2.44
N PRO A 96 7.63 19.71 -1.90
CA PRO A 96 7.59 21.15 -1.76
C PRO A 96 8.80 21.55 -0.88
N LYS A 97 9.64 22.43 -1.42
CA LYS A 97 10.67 23.14 -0.66
C LYS A 97 10.01 24.09 0.34
#